data_AF-A0ABD0KYF6-F1
#
_entry.id   AF-A0ABD0KYF6-F1
#
_cell.length_a   1.000
_cell.length_b   1.000
_cell.length_c   1.000
_cell.angle_alpha   90.00
_cell.angle_beta   90.00
_cell.angle_gamma   90.00
#
_symmetry.space_group_name_H-M   'P 1'
#
loop_
_entity.id
_entity.type
_entity.pdbx_description
1 polymer ?
#
loop_
_entity_poly.entity_id
_entity_poly.type
_entity_poly.pdbx_seq_one_letter_code
_entity_poly.pdbx_strand_id
1 'polypeptide(L)'
;YMGAFVICPLTDDKVLPFAVALDSGDQSAQPFLVVHYSQKQNLSSVEQNTSNTPRRTKKTSYEWNITRCFPAFFRKYDDHVQLAEMVAASVVMGVDHFVFYVLDVGPSLSRMLQVLKEVGLAEVYTWNLHPQLGEGVHYKAQFSAIQDCLYRHLHASRFLLFGDADELFVPRSRDNLLPLLEEHFAKPHTPLSKCLSQEPACGAYLFMNVFFDPRLPTKLPPTNNLSRVFIRQNGLPALSHPTRYEKMFAPSIRSKPAVDPRKVLVGSVHVVERFRRGFKSCNIHTADGLLHHYRNASKQEVGVRQTEDPYLWRYTDAIVNETRQLLNRIQDEGL
;
A
#
# COMPACT_ATOMS: atom_id res chain seq x y z
N TYR A 1 21.12 1.86 -6.99
CA TYR A 1 19.94 0.99 -6.87
C TYR A 1 20.39 -0.46 -6.88
N MET A 2 20.98 -0.96 -5.80
CA MET A 2 21.39 -2.36 -5.76
C MET A 2 20.84 -2.99 -4.50
N GLY A 3 19.85 -3.86 -4.67
CA GLY A 3 19.46 -4.87 -3.72
C GLY A 3 19.39 -6.18 -4.49
N ALA A 4 20.06 -7.22 -4.00
CA ALA A 4 19.88 -8.57 -4.50
C ALA A 4 18.92 -9.29 -3.54
N PHE A 5 17.94 -10.00 -4.10
CA PHE A 5 17.10 -10.91 -3.33
C PHE A 5 17.54 -12.34 -3.65
N VAL A 6 17.61 -13.16 -2.62
CA VAL A 6 17.91 -14.59 -2.74
C VAL A 6 16.62 -15.34 -2.46
N ILE A 7 16.19 -16.17 -3.41
CA ILE A 7 15.07 -17.10 -3.20
C ILE A 7 15.69 -18.44 -2.88
N CYS A 8 15.64 -18.84 -1.61
CA CYS A 8 16.11 -20.15 -1.16
C CYS A 8 14.94 -21.15 -1.25
N PRO A 9 14.94 -22.11 -2.21
CA PRO A 9 13.99 -23.20 -2.16
C PRO A 9 14.21 -23.99 -0.87
N LEU A 10 13.13 -24.31 -0.15
CA LEU A 10 13.21 -25.24 0.97
C LEU A 10 13.53 -26.63 0.44
N THR A 11 14.31 -27.41 1.19
CA THR A 11 14.54 -28.83 0.90
C THR A 11 13.21 -29.60 0.94
N ASP A 12 13.17 -30.79 0.33
CA ASP A 12 11.95 -31.60 0.19
C ASP A 12 11.23 -31.88 1.51
N ASP A 13 11.97 -31.83 2.63
CA ASP A 13 11.46 -31.99 3.99
C ASP A 13 10.62 -30.80 4.49
N LYS A 14 10.54 -29.71 3.71
CA LYS A 14 9.77 -28.47 3.99
C LYS A 14 10.05 -27.84 5.35
N VAL A 15 11.24 -28.10 5.92
CA VAL A 15 11.67 -27.49 7.18
C VAL A 15 11.94 -26.01 6.93
N LEU A 16 11.30 -25.16 7.72
CA LEU A 16 11.50 -23.71 7.67
C LEU A 16 12.84 -23.34 8.34
N PRO A 17 13.75 -22.61 7.66
CA PRO A 17 15.11 -22.33 8.14
C PRO A 17 15.14 -21.22 9.18
N PHE A 18 15.44 -21.50 10.45
CA PHE A 18 15.35 -20.51 11.53
C PHE A 18 16.20 -19.24 11.31
N ALA A 19 17.27 -19.34 10.53
CA ALA A 19 18.13 -18.23 10.13
C ALA A 19 18.71 -18.48 8.73
N VAL A 20 19.14 -17.39 8.08
CA VAL A 20 19.92 -17.41 6.84
C VAL A 20 21.23 -16.69 7.09
N ALA A 21 22.34 -17.26 6.60
CA ALA A 21 23.65 -16.63 6.60
C ALA A 21 24.11 -16.41 5.16
N LEU A 22 24.76 -15.27 4.90
CA LEU A 22 25.41 -14.98 3.62
C LEU A 22 26.92 -14.95 3.87
N ASP A 23 27.58 -16.08 3.64
CA ASP A 23 29.03 -16.20 3.83
C ASP A 23 29.78 -15.66 2.60
N SER A 24 30.71 -14.73 2.81
CA SER A 24 31.61 -14.21 1.77
C SER A 24 32.87 -15.08 1.56
N GLY A 25 33.02 -16.15 2.36
CA GLY A 25 34.23 -16.98 2.44
C GLY A 25 35.33 -16.39 3.34
N ASP A 26 35.07 -15.24 3.98
CA ASP A 26 35.98 -14.56 4.92
C ASP A 26 35.52 -14.88 6.35
N GLN A 27 36.33 -15.65 7.09
CA GLN A 27 36.01 -16.15 8.42
C GLN A 27 35.89 -15.06 9.50
N SER A 28 36.17 -13.80 9.17
CA SER A 28 36.14 -12.67 10.10
C SER A 28 34.75 -12.07 10.32
N ALA A 29 33.75 -12.42 9.50
CA ALA A 29 32.38 -11.90 9.63
C ALA A 29 31.39 -12.99 10.07
N GLN A 30 30.49 -12.66 11.00
CA GLN A 30 29.30 -13.48 11.30
C GLN A 30 28.02 -12.81 10.77
N PRO A 31 27.75 -12.87 9.45
CA PRO A 31 26.50 -12.37 8.91
C PRO A 31 25.39 -13.41 9.16
N PHE A 32 24.73 -13.33 10.31
CA PHE A 32 23.51 -14.10 10.60
C PHE A 32 22.29 -13.18 10.53
N LEU A 33 21.26 -13.59 9.79
CA LEU A 33 19.95 -12.91 9.77
C LEU A 33 18.89 -13.87 10.27
N VAL A 34 18.22 -13.51 11.37
CA VAL A 34 17.07 -14.27 11.89
C VAL A 34 15.91 -14.16 10.91
N VAL A 35 15.36 -15.32 10.51
CA VAL A 35 14.19 -15.35 9.64
C VAL A 35 12.94 -15.20 10.51
N HIS A 36 12.25 -14.08 10.35
CA HIS A 36 10.93 -13.90 10.95
C HIS A 36 9.85 -14.44 10.02
N TYR A 37 9.17 -15.49 10.44
CA TYR A 37 8.01 -16.02 9.74
C TYR A 37 6.77 -15.18 10.03
N SER A 38 5.98 -14.87 9.00
CA SER A 38 4.66 -14.24 9.17
C SER A 38 3.59 -15.21 9.67
N GLN A 39 3.96 -16.34 10.29
CA GLN A 39 3.01 -17.32 10.81
C GLN A 39 2.27 -16.79 12.04
N LYS A 40 1.25 -15.96 11.84
CA LYS A 40 0.09 -15.98 12.72
C LYS A 40 -0.66 -17.29 12.47
N GLN A 41 -0.39 -18.26 13.34
CA GLN A 41 -1.22 -19.42 13.70
C GLN A 41 -1.79 -20.31 12.57
N ASN A 42 -1.10 -21.42 12.30
CA ASN A 42 -1.75 -22.73 12.07
C ASN A 42 -0.75 -23.90 12.20
N LEU A 43 0.17 -23.85 13.16
CA LEU A 43 1.03 -24.99 13.50
C LEU A 43 0.40 -25.94 14.53
N SER A 44 -0.74 -25.59 15.13
CA SER A 44 -1.45 -26.43 16.11
C SER A 44 -2.34 -27.52 15.51
N SER A 45 -2.19 -27.87 14.23
CA SER A 45 -2.99 -28.95 13.60
C SER A 45 -2.18 -30.03 12.86
N VAL A 46 -0.86 -30.10 13.06
CA VAL A 46 -0.02 -31.16 12.45
C VAL A 46 0.20 -32.35 13.39
N GLU A 47 -0.27 -32.31 14.64
CA GLU A 47 -0.30 -33.51 15.47
C GLU A 47 -1.68 -34.19 15.41
N GLN A 48 -1.65 -35.34 14.72
CA GLN A 48 -2.61 -36.44 14.77
C GLN A 48 -4.02 -36.18 14.23
N ASN A 49 -4.26 -36.60 12.99
CA ASN A 49 -5.42 -37.44 12.69
C ASN A 49 -5.25 -38.18 11.35
N THR A 50 -4.87 -39.44 11.47
CA THR A 50 -5.07 -40.48 10.46
C THR A 50 -6.57 -40.80 10.35
N SER A 51 -7.26 -40.24 9.35
CA SER A 51 -8.45 -40.89 8.78
C SER A 51 -8.85 -40.29 7.42
N ASN A 52 -9.14 -41.18 6.48
CA ASN A 52 -9.60 -40.89 5.12
C ASN A 52 -10.91 -40.08 5.11
N THR A 53 -10.90 -38.88 4.54
CA THR A 53 -12.09 -38.16 4.06
C THR A 53 -11.76 -37.28 2.84
N PRO A 54 -12.73 -37.04 1.93
CA PRO A 54 -12.46 -36.52 0.59
C PRO A 54 -12.00 -35.06 0.60
N ARG A 55 -11.16 -34.74 -0.39
CA ARG A 55 -10.51 -33.45 -0.70
C ARG A 55 -11.46 -32.25 -0.51
N ARG A 56 -11.51 -31.71 0.71
CA ARG A 56 -12.12 -30.43 1.02
C ARG A 56 -11.23 -29.36 0.37
N THR A 57 -11.73 -28.69 -0.67
CA THR A 57 -11.08 -27.55 -1.31
C THR A 57 -10.72 -26.54 -0.21
N LYS A 58 -9.43 -26.38 0.11
CA LYS A 58 -8.96 -25.32 1.02
C LYS A 58 -9.34 -23.99 0.40
N LYS A 59 -10.48 -23.42 0.82
CA LYS A 59 -10.80 -22.01 0.59
C LYS A 59 -9.64 -21.25 1.25
N THR A 60 -8.80 -20.60 0.47
CA THR A 60 -7.78 -19.70 1.01
C THR A 60 -8.52 -18.54 1.65
N SER A 61 -8.76 -18.60 2.97
CA SER A 61 -9.22 -17.44 3.71
C SER A 61 -8.02 -16.52 3.87
N TYR A 62 -7.99 -15.45 3.08
CA TYR A 62 -7.09 -14.34 3.34
C TYR A 62 -7.45 -13.71 4.69
N GLU A 63 -6.45 -13.23 5.42
CA GLU A 63 -6.68 -12.41 6.61
C GLU A 63 -7.23 -11.04 6.20
N TRP A 64 -6.78 -10.52 5.04
CA TRP A 64 -7.20 -9.24 4.49
C TRP A 64 -7.50 -9.33 2.99
N ASN A 65 -8.51 -8.61 2.49
CA ASN A 65 -8.69 -8.50 1.05
C ASN A 65 -7.69 -7.51 0.45
N ILE A 66 -7.54 -6.34 1.06
CA ILE A 66 -6.66 -5.28 0.59
C ILE A 66 -5.77 -4.80 1.72
N THR A 67 -4.46 -4.98 1.55
CA THR A 67 -3.44 -4.40 2.43
C THR A 67 -2.69 -3.29 1.71
N ARG A 68 -2.51 -2.15 2.36
CA ARG A 68 -1.77 -1.00 1.84
C ARG A 68 -0.40 -0.88 2.51
N CYS A 69 0.65 -0.89 1.71
CA CYS A 69 2.05 -0.82 2.12
C CYS A 69 2.63 0.56 1.83
N PHE A 70 3.45 1.07 2.74
CA PHE A 70 4.08 2.39 2.64
C PHE A 70 5.60 2.28 2.56
N PRO A 71 6.29 3.27 1.97
CA PRO A 71 7.72 3.46 2.25
C PRO A 71 7.99 3.66 3.74
N ALA A 72 9.24 3.47 4.14
CA ALA A 72 9.65 3.82 5.49
C ALA A 72 9.53 5.32 5.75
N PHE A 73 8.92 5.71 6.87
CA PHE A 73 8.92 7.08 7.36
C PHE A 73 10.28 7.44 7.96
N PHE A 74 10.78 8.63 7.65
CA PHE A 74 12.11 9.11 8.04
C PHE A 74 12.12 10.64 8.18
N ARG A 75 13.23 11.21 8.68
CA ARG A 75 13.44 12.67 8.84
C ARG A 75 12.43 13.31 9.80
N LYS A 76 12.12 12.64 10.91
CA LYS A 76 11.16 13.13 11.92
C LYS A 76 9.84 13.62 11.30
N TYR A 77 9.35 12.93 10.28
CA TYR A 77 8.03 13.23 9.72
C TYR A 77 6.98 13.09 10.82
N ASP A 78 6.12 14.11 10.98
CA ASP A 78 5.23 14.24 12.15
C ASP A 78 3.78 14.66 11.80
N ASP A 79 3.38 14.47 10.54
CA ASP A 79 2.04 14.85 10.08
C ASP A 79 1.00 13.75 10.33
N HIS A 80 0.61 13.62 11.59
CA HIS A 80 -0.39 12.65 12.04
C HIS A 80 -1.80 12.92 11.49
N VAL A 81 -2.13 14.18 11.15
CA VAL A 81 -3.45 14.54 10.61
C VAL A 81 -3.57 14.11 9.16
N GLN A 82 -2.53 14.33 8.34
CA GLN A 82 -2.49 13.78 6.98
C GLN A 82 -2.56 12.25 7.01
N LEU A 83 -1.83 11.59 7.92
CA LEU A 83 -1.92 10.13 8.04
C LEU A 83 -3.34 9.69 8.42
N ALA A 84 -3.99 10.38 9.37
CA ALA A 84 -5.35 10.07 9.80
C ALA A 84 -6.37 10.21 8.66
N GLU A 85 -6.31 11.30 7.88
CA GLU A 85 -7.16 11.50 6.72
C GLU A 85 -6.92 10.42 5.66
N MET A 86 -5.66 10.11 5.38
CA MET A 86 -5.30 9.10 4.38
C MET A 86 -5.79 7.71 4.78
N VAL A 87 -5.61 7.30 6.05
CA VAL A 87 -6.11 6.01 6.54
C VAL A 87 -7.63 5.99 6.47
N ALA A 88 -8.30 7.01 7.01
CA ALA A 88 -9.76 7.12 6.98
C ALA A 88 -10.32 7.03 5.56
N ALA A 89 -9.79 7.80 4.63
CA ALA A 89 -10.19 7.75 3.23
C ALA A 89 -9.91 6.39 2.60
N SER A 90 -8.76 5.77 2.89
CA SER A 90 -8.44 4.43 2.38
C SER A 90 -9.38 3.35 2.90
N VAL A 91 -9.76 3.40 4.18
CA VAL A 91 -10.75 2.49 4.79
C VAL A 91 -12.11 2.67 4.10
N VAL A 92 -12.55 3.91 3.89
CA VAL A 92 -13.80 4.18 3.15
C VAL A 92 -13.73 3.67 1.70
N MET A 93 -12.54 3.68 1.08
CA MET A 93 -12.30 3.08 -0.23
C MET A 93 -12.08 1.55 -0.19
N GLY A 94 -12.26 0.89 0.95
CA GLY A 94 -12.24 -0.56 1.08
C GLY A 94 -10.87 -1.18 1.36
N VAL A 95 -9.90 -0.41 1.87
CA VAL A 95 -8.63 -0.97 2.40
C VAL A 95 -8.88 -1.54 3.80
N ASP A 96 -8.47 -2.79 4.02
CA ASP A 96 -8.69 -3.49 5.30
C ASP A 96 -7.53 -3.31 6.28
N HIS A 97 -6.30 -3.22 5.76
CA HIS A 97 -5.10 -3.29 6.59
C HIS A 97 -3.95 -2.43 6.07
N PHE A 98 -3.10 -1.95 6.98
CA PHE A 98 -2.01 -1.04 6.66
C PHE A 98 -0.67 -1.57 7.22
N VAL A 99 0.41 -1.36 6.47
CA VAL A 99 1.75 -1.78 6.86
C VAL A 99 2.68 -0.57 6.80
N PHE A 100 3.14 -0.14 7.97
CA PHE A 100 4.03 1.01 8.11
C PHE A 100 5.43 0.56 8.53
N TYR A 101 6.42 1.18 7.91
CA TYR A 101 7.83 1.03 8.28
C TYR A 101 8.32 2.34 8.89
N VAL A 102 9.01 2.28 10.01
CA VAL A 102 9.43 3.45 10.78
C VAL A 102 10.95 3.44 10.93
N LEU A 103 11.63 4.36 10.25
CA LEU A 103 13.03 4.65 10.50
C LEU A 103 13.18 5.78 11.51
N ASP A 104 12.43 6.87 11.33
CA ASP A 104 12.48 8.06 12.17
C ASP A 104 11.23 8.94 11.98
N VAL A 105 10.47 9.16 13.05
CA VAL A 105 9.20 9.91 13.05
C VAL A 105 9.11 10.83 14.27
N GLY A 106 8.31 11.89 14.17
CA GLY A 106 8.01 12.75 15.31
C GLY A 106 7.04 12.12 16.32
N PRO A 107 6.86 12.77 17.49
CA PRO A 107 6.06 12.23 18.59
C PRO A 107 4.56 12.11 18.24
N SER A 108 4.01 13.04 17.46
CA SER A 108 2.59 13.06 17.11
C SER A 108 2.24 11.89 16.17
N LEU A 109 3.08 11.68 15.15
CA LEU A 109 2.92 10.57 14.21
C LEU A 109 3.23 9.22 14.89
N SER A 110 4.22 9.17 15.77
CA SER A 110 4.48 7.98 16.60
C SER A 110 3.22 7.56 17.37
N ARG A 111 2.53 8.52 18.00
CA ARG A 111 1.27 8.25 18.72
C ARG A 111 0.16 7.77 17.78
N MET A 112 0.00 8.39 16.61
CA MET A 112 -0.97 7.92 15.62
C MET A 112 -0.68 6.48 15.15
N LEU A 113 0.58 6.15 14.87
CA LEU A 113 0.97 4.79 14.48
C LEU A 113 0.66 3.77 15.58
N GLN A 114 0.85 4.15 16.84
CA GLN A 114 0.46 3.32 17.99
C GLN A 114 -1.07 3.12 18.04
N VAL A 115 -1.86 4.19 17.92
CA VAL A 115 -3.33 4.10 17.85
C VAL A 115 -3.76 3.13 16.75
N LEU A 116 -3.20 3.26 15.53
CA LEU A 116 -3.52 2.39 14.39
C LEU A 116 -3.18 0.91 14.67
N LYS A 117 -2.09 0.64 15.40
CA LYS A 117 -1.72 -0.71 15.84
C LYS A 117 -2.69 -1.26 16.87
N GLU A 118 -3.08 -0.45 17.85
CA GLU A 118 -3.97 -0.86 18.94
C GLU A 118 -5.40 -1.15 18.49
N VAL A 119 -5.91 -0.38 17.53
CA VAL A 119 -7.22 -0.67 16.92
C VAL A 119 -7.19 -1.81 15.89
N GLY A 120 -6.02 -2.41 15.65
CA GLY A 120 -5.85 -3.54 14.74
C GLY A 120 -5.90 -3.17 13.24
N LEU A 121 -5.86 -1.89 12.90
CA LEU A 121 -5.84 -1.43 11.50
C LEU A 121 -4.46 -1.58 10.87
N ALA A 122 -3.38 -1.52 11.66
CA ALA A 122 -2.03 -1.49 11.11
C ALA A 122 -1.02 -2.39 11.82
N GLU A 123 -0.09 -2.91 11.03
CA GLU A 123 1.20 -3.41 11.52
C GLU A 123 2.26 -2.30 11.36
N VAL A 124 3.05 -2.07 12.42
CA VAL A 124 4.09 -1.04 12.44
C VAL A 124 5.42 -1.71 12.75
N TYR A 125 6.35 -1.60 11.81
CA TYR A 125 7.66 -2.25 11.86
C TYR A 125 8.77 -1.21 11.98
N THR A 126 9.73 -1.45 12.88
CA THR A 126 10.99 -0.68 12.89
C THR A 126 11.78 -1.02 11.63
N TRP A 127 12.12 0.01 10.85
CA TRP A 127 12.91 -0.14 9.62
C TRP A 127 14.40 -0.09 9.93
N ASN A 128 14.93 -1.24 10.31
CA ASN A 128 16.31 -1.41 10.78
C ASN A 128 17.33 -1.30 9.63
N LEU A 129 17.57 -0.09 9.14
CA LEU A 129 18.68 0.19 8.23
C LEU A 129 19.97 0.30 9.03
N HIS A 130 20.97 -0.48 8.64
CA HIS A 130 22.31 -0.37 9.24
C HIS A 130 22.78 1.10 9.15
N PRO A 131 23.27 1.70 10.25
CA PRO A 131 23.61 3.13 10.29
C PRO A 131 24.57 3.56 9.16
N GLN A 132 25.53 2.69 8.80
CA GLN A 132 26.49 2.93 7.72
C GLN A 132 25.84 2.95 6.32
N LEU A 133 24.68 2.32 6.13
CA LEU A 133 23.90 2.34 4.88
C LEU A 133 22.91 3.51 4.82
N GLY A 134 22.57 4.09 5.97
CA GLY A 134 21.46 5.03 6.12
C GLY A 134 21.52 6.23 5.18
N GLU A 135 22.70 6.75 4.86
CA GLU A 135 22.86 7.91 3.98
C GLU A 135 23.07 7.57 2.50
N GLY A 136 23.69 6.42 2.20
CA GLY A 136 24.04 6.02 0.83
C GLY A 136 22.94 5.29 0.06
N VAL A 137 21.91 4.78 0.75
CA VAL A 137 20.85 3.99 0.10
C VAL A 137 19.69 4.87 -0.32
N HIS A 138 19.37 4.81 -1.62
CA HIS A 138 18.27 5.57 -2.23
C HIS A 138 16.96 5.41 -1.44
N TYR A 139 16.38 6.55 -1.05
CA TYR A 139 15.11 6.66 -0.33
C TYR A 139 14.99 5.65 0.83
N LYS A 140 16.05 5.51 1.65
CA LYS A 140 16.05 4.65 2.85
C LYS A 140 15.62 3.21 2.53
N ALA A 141 16.14 2.67 1.43
CA ALA A 141 15.84 1.32 0.95
C ALA A 141 14.35 1.04 0.73
N GLN A 142 13.59 2.02 0.21
CA GLN A 142 12.17 1.86 -0.14
C GLN A 142 11.87 0.60 -0.94
N PHE A 143 12.75 0.22 -1.87
CA PHE A 143 12.63 -1.03 -2.62
C PHE A 143 12.59 -2.24 -1.70
N SER A 144 13.47 -2.32 -0.71
CA SER A 144 13.47 -3.41 0.26
C SER A 144 12.20 -3.42 1.12
N ALA A 145 11.63 -2.26 1.46
CA ALA A 145 10.36 -2.17 2.19
C ALA A 145 9.18 -2.69 1.35
N ILE A 146 9.15 -2.36 0.05
CA ILE A 146 8.18 -2.90 -0.91
C ILE A 146 8.28 -4.44 -0.96
N GLN A 147 9.50 -4.97 -1.01
CA GLN A 147 9.73 -6.41 -1.05
C GLN A 147 9.33 -7.09 0.26
N ASP A 148 9.70 -6.53 1.43
CA ASP A 148 9.27 -7.07 2.72
C ASP A 148 7.74 -7.15 2.78
N CYS A 149 7.03 -6.06 2.44
CA CYS A 149 5.57 -6.06 2.50
C CYS A 149 4.96 -7.07 1.54
N LEU A 150 5.48 -7.15 0.30
CA LEU A 150 5.04 -8.09 -0.73
C LEU A 150 5.10 -9.54 -0.25
N TYR A 151 6.24 -9.95 0.31
CA TYR A 151 6.47 -11.34 0.72
C TYR A 151 5.82 -11.67 2.06
N ARG A 152 5.81 -10.73 3.01
CA ARG A 152 5.15 -10.87 4.32
C ARG A 152 3.66 -11.16 4.18
N HIS A 153 3.02 -10.52 3.20
CA HIS A 153 1.59 -10.61 2.95
C HIS A 153 1.20 -11.49 1.75
N LEU A 154 2.17 -12.23 1.19
CA LEU A 154 1.98 -13.06 -0.02
C LEU A 154 0.81 -14.04 0.08
N HIS A 155 0.55 -14.55 1.28
CA HIS A 155 -0.51 -15.51 1.57
C HIS A 155 -1.57 -14.99 2.55
N ALA A 156 -1.37 -13.79 3.11
CA ALA A 156 -2.29 -13.19 4.06
C ALA A 156 -3.25 -12.19 3.40
N SER A 157 -2.83 -11.55 2.30
CA SER A 157 -3.63 -10.54 1.61
C SER A 157 -3.97 -10.97 0.19
N ARG A 158 -5.20 -10.68 -0.24
CA ARG A 158 -5.62 -10.97 -1.62
C ARG A 158 -5.00 -10.00 -2.63
N PHE A 159 -4.97 -8.71 -2.27
CA PHE A 159 -4.35 -7.65 -3.05
C PHE A 159 -3.47 -6.75 -2.17
N LEU A 160 -2.40 -6.23 -2.74
CA LEU A 160 -1.55 -5.22 -2.10
C LEU A 160 -1.58 -3.91 -2.90
N LEU A 161 -1.62 -2.79 -2.18
CA LEU A 161 -1.46 -1.46 -2.74
C LEU A 161 -0.16 -0.85 -2.24
N PHE A 162 0.69 -0.36 -3.14
CA PHE A 162 1.91 0.37 -2.76
C PHE A 162 1.71 1.85 -3.03
N GLY A 163 1.73 2.69 -2.01
CA GLY A 163 1.49 4.13 -2.15
C GLY A 163 2.11 4.94 -1.02
N ASP A 164 2.25 6.24 -1.25
CA ASP A 164 2.78 7.18 -0.27
C ASP A 164 1.65 7.75 0.62
N ALA A 165 1.97 8.43 1.72
CA ALA A 165 0.95 8.93 2.67
C ALA A 165 0.13 10.11 2.12
N ASP A 166 0.63 10.77 1.08
CA ASP A 166 -0.03 11.86 0.37
C ASP A 166 -0.78 11.38 -0.89
N GLU A 167 -0.93 10.07 -1.06
CA GLU A 167 -1.61 9.44 -2.20
C GLU A 167 -2.90 8.71 -1.78
N LEU A 168 -3.92 8.69 -2.62
CA LEU A 168 -5.15 7.93 -2.42
C LEU A 168 -5.52 7.15 -3.70
N PHE A 169 -5.80 5.85 -3.54
CA PHE A 169 -6.36 5.02 -4.60
C PHE A 169 -7.88 5.25 -4.63
N VAL A 170 -8.37 5.90 -5.68
CA VAL A 170 -9.77 6.32 -5.78
C VAL A 170 -10.48 5.52 -6.87
N PRO A 171 -11.33 4.55 -6.52
CA PRO A 171 -12.20 3.86 -7.47
C PRO A 171 -13.25 4.85 -7.99
N ARG A 172 -13.64 4.73 -9.26
CA ARG A 172 -14.60 5.62 -9.92
C ARG A 172 -15.80 4.92 -10.51
N SER A 173 -15.62 3.70 -11.01
CA SER A 173 -16.70 2.90 -11.60
C SER A 173 -17.36 1.92 -10.63
N ARG A 174 -16.83 1.78 -9.41
CA ARG A 174 -17.36 0.92 -8.33
C ARG A 174 -17.36 1.67 -7.01
N ASP A 175 -18.14 1.18 -6.05
CA ASP A 175 -18.32 1.81 -4.74
C ASP A 175 -17.04 1.85 -3.89
N ASN A 176 -16.17 0.85 -4.05
CA ASN A 176 -14.88 0.79 -3.39
C ASN A 176 -13.85 -0.04 -4.21
N LEU A 177 -12.62 -0.14 -3.72
CA LEU A 177 -11.50 -0.77 -4.44
C LEU A 177 -11.67 -2.28 -4.60
N LEU A 178 -12.29 -2.97 -3.65
CA LEU A 178 -12.40 -4.43 -3.69
C LEU A 178 -13.14 -4.93 -4.94
N PRO A 179 -14.43 -4.60 -5.18
CA PRO A 179 -15.14 -5.07 -6.37
C PRO A 179 -14.48 -4.58 -7.67
N LEU A 180 -13.84 -3.40 -7.65
CA LEU A 180 -13.06 -2.91 -8.79
C LEU A 180 -11.90 -3.85 -9.11
N LEU A 181 -11.09 -4.19 -8.11
CA LEU A 181 -9.93 -5.09 -8.28
C LEU A 181 -10.39 -6.51 -8.61
N GLU A 182 -11.44 -7.03 -7.96
CA GLU A 182 -12.01 -8.34 -8.27
C GLU A 182 -12.40 -8.45 -9.75
N GLU A 183 -13.14 -7.46 -10.25
CA GLU A 183 -13.55 -7.41 -11.65
C GLU A 183 -12.32 -7.37 -12.57
N HIS A 184 -11.38 -6.47 -12.30
CA HIS A 184 -10.19 -6.30 -13.13
C HIS A 184 -9.35 -7.58 -13.18
N PHE A 185 -9.05 -8.18 -12.03
CA PHE A 185 -8.26 -9.41 -11.95
C PHE A 185 -9.01 -10.67 -12.42
N ALA A 186 -10.33 -10.63 -12.56
CA ALA A 186 -11.15 -11.71 -13.11
C ALA A 186 -11.33 -11.63 -14.64
N LYS A 187 -10.96 -10.52 -15.29
CA LYS A 187 -11.12 -10.33 -16.74
C LYS A 187 -10.45 -11.49 -17.51
N PRO A 188 -11.21 -12.26 -18.31
CA PRO A 188 -10.66 -13.39 -19.05
C PRO A 188 -9.62 -12.90 -20.06
N HIS A 189 -8.54 -13.67 -20.20
CA HIS A 189 -7.47 -13.35 -21.15
C HIS A 189 -7.92 -13.75 -22.56
N THR A 190 -8.46 -12.80 -23.32
CA THR A 190 -8.71 -13.00 -24.75
C THR A 190 -7.39 -12.91 -25.52
N PRO A 191 -6.97 -13.95 -26.25
CA PRO A 191 -5.79 -13.87 -27.11
C PRO A 191 -6.00 -12.79 -28.16
N LEU A 192 -5.03 -11.87 -28.31
CA LEU A 192 -5.08 -10.82 -29.32
C LEU A 192 -4.94 -11.38 -30.75
N SER A 193 -4.42 -12.61 -30.89
CA SER A 193 -4.41 -13.35 -32.15
C SER A 193 -4.43 -14.87 -31.92
N LYS A 194 -4.92 -15.63 -32.91
CA LYS A 194 -4.87 -17.11 -32.94
C LYS A 194 -3.43 -17.67 -32.91
N CYS A 195 -2.43 -16.85 -33.16
CA CYS A 195 -1.03 -17.25 -33.35
C CYS A 195 -0.14 -17.02 -32.12
N LEU A 196 -0.65 -16.32 -31.09
CA LEU A 196 0.06 -16.13 -29.82
C LEU A 196 -0.46 -17.13 -28.79
N SER A 197 0.46 -17.89 -28.20
CA SER A 197 0.22 -18.76 -27.06
C SER A 197 -0.15 -17.94 -25.82
N GLN A 198 -1.43 -17.57 -25.69
CA GLN A 198 -2.05 -16.82 -24.60
C GLN A 198 -1.31 -15.54 -24.16
N GLU A 199 -1.95 -14.39 -24.33
CA GLU A 199 -1.47 -13.12 -23.74
C GLU A 199 -1.26 -13.27 -22.23
N PRO A 200 -0.13 -12.78 -21.66
CA PRO A 200 0.08 -12.82 -20.22
C PRO A 200 -1.06 -12.14 -19.46
N ALA A 201 -1.48 -12.78 -18.38
CA ALA A 201 -2.51 -12.31 -17.48
C ALA A 201 -2.09 -11.04 -16.72
N CYS A 202 -3.05 -10.26 -16.24
CA CYS A 202 -2.73 -9.12 -15.38
C CYS A 202 -2.34 -9.60 -13.97
N GLY A 203 -1.09 -9.31 -13.58
CA GLY A 203 -0.57 -9.50 -12.23
C GLY A 203 -0.60 -8.23 -11.39
N ALA A 204 -0.70 -7.08 -12.06
CA ALA A 204 -0.83 -5.77 -11.43
C ALA A 204 -1.70 -4.85 -12.28
N TYR A 205 -2.31 -3.88 -11.62
CA TYR A 205 -3.10 -2.82 -12.21
C TYR A 205 -2.54 -1.47 -11.76
N LEU A 206 -2.11 -0.66 -12.72
CA LEU A 206 -1.52 0.65 -12.49
C LEU A 206 -2.64 1.70 -12.41
N PHE A 207 -2.71 2.41 -11.28
CA PHE A 207 -3.55 3.59 -11.13
C PHE A 207 -2.76 4.81 -11.63
N MET A 208 -3.36 5.57 -12.55
CA MET A 208 -2.73 6.76 -13.11
C MET A 208 -2.79 7.92 -12.12
N ASN A 209 -1.65 8.61 -11.98
CA ASN A 209 -1.48 9.71 -11.06
C ASN A 209 -2.08 11.02 -11.59
N VAL A 210 -2.78 11.72 -10.70
CA VAL A 210 -3.22 13.11 -10.86
C VAL A 210 -2.86 13.93 -9.62
N PHE A 211 -2.43 15.18 -9.81
CA PHE A 211 -1.99 16.04 -8.71
C PHE A 211 -3.07 17.03 -8.27
N PHE A 212 -3.28 17.07 -6.96
CA PHE A 212 -4.00 18.12 -6.25
C PHE A 212 -2.97 18.94 -5.49
N ASP A 213 -2.93 20.26 -5.73
CA ASP A 213 -1.99 21.16 -5.05
C ASP A 213 -2.70 21.89 -3.90
N PRO A 214 -2.34 21.62 -2.63
CA PRO A 214 -2.91 22.29 -1.47
C PRO A 214 -2.71 23.82 -1.43
N ARG A 215 -1.94 24.40 -2.35
CA ARG A 215 -1.81 25.86 -2.49
C ARG A 215 -2.90 26.48 -3.37
N LEU A 216 -3.66 25.67 -4.10
CA LEU A 216 -4.84 26.14 -4.83
C LEU A 216 -5.95 26.53 -3.86
N PRO A 217 -6.86 27.46 -4.24
CA PRO A 217 -7.93 27.91 -3.35
C PRO A 217 -8.71 26.74 -2.75
N THR A 218 -8.90 26.79 -1.43
CA THR A 218 -9.69 25.80 -0.71
C THR A 218 -11.16 25.91 -1.10
N LYS A 219 -11.82 24.76 -1.24
CA LYS A 219 -13.27 24.66 -1.44
C LYS A 219 -13.80 23.54 -0.55
N LEU A 220 -14.81 23.85 0.25
CA LEU A 220 -15.39 22.88 1.19
C LEU A 220 -16.53 22.10 0.53
N PRO A 221 -16.70 20.81 0.87
CA PRO A 221 -17.78 20.00 0.36
C PRO A 221 -19.15 20.53 0.79
N PRO A 222 -20.21 20.25 0.01
CA PRO A 222 -21.59 20.56 0.37
C PRO A 222 -22.10 19.57 1.44
N THR A 223 -21.59 19.69 2.66
CA THR A 223 -21.99 18.90 3.84
C THR A 223 -22.49 19.82 4.97
N ASN A 224 -22.98 19.22 6.06
CA ASN A 224 -23.41 19.90 7.27
C ASN A 224 -22.30 20.80 7.88
N ASN A 225 -22.72 21.78 8.68
CA ASN A 225 -21.80 22.77 9.23
C ASN A 225 -20.73 22.16 10.15
N LEU A 226 -21.06 21.11 10.91
CA LEU A 226 -20.10 20.45 11.82
C LEU A 226 -18.97 19.78 11.03
N SER A 227 -19.30 19.03 9.97
CA SER A 227 -18.31 18.42 9.08
C SER A 227 -17.44 19.49 8.41
N ARG A 228 -18.02 20.59 7.93
CA ARG A 228 -17.27 21.72 7.33
C ARG A 228 -16.30 22.37 8.31
N VAL A 229 -16.73 22.59 9.56
CA VAL A 229 -15.88 23.14 10.63
C VAL A 229 -14.74 22.19 10.93
N PHE A 230 -15.02 20.89 11.06
CA PHE A 230 -14.00 19.87 11.33
C PHE A 230 -12.94 19.79 10.22
N ILE A 231 -13.36 19.77 8.95
CA ILE A 231 -12.46 19.76 7.78
C ILE A 231 -11.51 20.96 7.81
N ARG A 232 -12.05 22.15 8.08
CA ARG A 232 -11.27 23.39 8.11
C ARG A 232 -10.32 23.45 9.30
N GLN A 233 -10.76 23.03 10.48
CA GLN A 233 -9.94 23.08 11.71
C GLN A 233 -8.75 22.12 11.65
N ASN A 234 -8.95 20.94 11.07
CA ASN A 234 -7.90 19.93 10.95
C ASN A 234 -7.11 20.05 9.64
N GLY A 235 -7.53 20.91 8.70
CA GLY A 235 -6.83 21.11 7.44
C GLY A 235 -6.75 19.82 6.61
N LEU A 236 -7.91 19.22 6.29
CA LEU A 236 -8.01 17.94 5.59
C LEU A 236 -7.92 18.13 4.06
N PRO A 237 -6.75 17.93 3.42
CA PRO A 237 -6.56 18.27 2.01
C PRO A 237 -7.44 17.48 1.04
N ALA A 238 -7.69 16.20 1.29
CA ALA A 238 -8.46 15.37 0.37
C ALA A 238 -9.92 15.83 0.23
N LEU A 239 -10.43 16.51 1.27
CA LEU A 239 -11.77 17.11 1.26
C LEU A 239 -11.79 18.61 0.95
N SER A 240 -10.72 19.35 1.24
CA SER A 240 -10.68 20.82 1.07
C SER A 240 -10.05 21.31 -0.23
N HIS A 241 -9.39 20.44 -0.99
CA HIS A 241 -8.79 20.78 -2.28
C HIS A 241 -9.32 19.86 -3.41
N PRO A 242 -10.49 20.17 -3.99
CA PRO A 242 -11.07 19.38 -5.09
C PRO A 242 -10.45 19.72 -6.46
N THR A 243 -9.63 20.77 -6.56
CA THR A 243 -9.04 21.20 -7.83
C THR A 243 -7.73 20.46 -8.09
N ARG A 244 -7.62 19.83 -9.25
CA ARG A 244 -6.40 19.14 -9.70
C ARG A 244 -5.87 19.70 -11.01
N TYR A 245 -4.64 19.33 -11.35
CA TYR A 245 -4.14 19.55 -12.70
C TYR A 245 -4.82 18.63 -13.72
N GLU A 246 -5.08 19.17 -14.90
CA GLU A 246 -5.60 18.38 -16.04
C GLU A 246 -4.58 17.35 -16.51
N LYS A 247 -3.29 17.64 -16.34
CA LYS A 247 -2.19 16.74 -16.71
C LYS A 247 -2.32 15.42 -15.96
N MET A 248 -2.47 14.35 -16.74
CA MET A 248 -2.35 12.97 -16.29
C MET A 248 -1.00 12.42 -16.74
N PHE A 249 -0.27 11.78 -15.83
CA PHE A 249 0.99 11.14 -16.20
C PHE A 249 0.71 9.84 -16.95
N ALA A 250 1.51 9.58 -17.98
CA ALA A 250 1.45 8.31 -18.69
C ALA A 250 1.71 7.14 -17.71
N PRO A 251 1.17 5.95 -18.01
CA PRO A 251 1.46 4.75 -17.23
C PRO A 251 2.96 4.59 -16.96
N SER A 252 3.29 4.13 -15.76
CA SER A 252 4.67 3.84 -15.30
C SER A 252 5.55 5.03 -14.91
N ILE A 253 5.20 6.29 -15.23
CA ILE A 253 6.03 7.45 -14.87
C ILE A 253 5.80 7.90 -13.42
N ARG A 254 4.54 7.84 -12.95
CA ARG A 254 4.12 8.21 -11.58
C ARG A 254 2.99 7.34 -11.05
N SER A 255 2.59 6.32 -11.80
CA SER A 255 1.54 5.40 -11.39
C SER A 255 1.88 4.71 -10.07
N LYS A 256 0.88 4.11 -9.44
CA LYS A 256 1.10 3.18 -8.33
C LYS A 256 0.37 1.87 -8.60
N PRO A 257 1.00 0.71 -8.32
CA PRO A 257 0.41 -0.58 -8.62
C PRO A 257 -0.50 -1.08 -7.48
N ALA A 258 -1.68 -1.56 -7.85
CA ALA A 258 -2.39 -2.60 -7.12
C ALA A 258 -1.94 -3.96 -7.65
N VAL A 259 -1.53 -4.88 -6.78
CA VAL A 259 -0.99 -6.18 -7.20
C VAL A 259 -1.72 -7.34 -6.56
N ASP A 260 -1.80 -8.46 -7.27
CA ASP A 260 -1.97 -9.76 -6.62
C ASP A 260 -0.57 -10.25 -6.24
N PRO A 261 -0.24 -10.36 -4.94
CA PRO A 261 1.12 -10.64 -4.51
C PRO A 261 1.62 -12.00 -5.04
N ARG A 262 0.70 -12.94 -5.33
CA ARG A 262 1.02 -14.27 -5.87
C ARG A 262 1.42 -14.24 -7.34
N LYS A 263 1.25 -13.12 -8.04
CA LYS A 263 1.59 -12.94 -9.46
C LYS A 263 2.88 -12.13 -9.65
N VAL A 264 3.40 -11.52 -8.59
CA VAL A 264 4.56 -10.63 -8.60
C VAL A 264 5.78 -11.31 -7.96
N LEU A 265 6.98 -11.04 -8.49
CA LEU A 265 8.26 -11.44 -7.90
C LEU A 265 9.02 -10.24 -7.32
N VAL A 266 9.01 -9.11 -8.03
CA VAL A 266 9.75 -7.90 -7.65
C VAL A 266 8.88 -6.68 -7.92
N GLY A 267 8.51 -5.99 -6.85
CA GLY A 267 7.82 -4.70 -6.89
C GLY A 267 8.80 -3.55 -7.05
N SER A 268 8.30 -2.41 -7.51
CA SER A 268 9.01 -1.13 -7.60
C SER A 268 8.05 0.00 -7.25
N VAL A 269 8.56 1.23 -7.14
CA VAL A 269 7.80 2.38 -6.65
C VAL A 269 6.61 2.70 -7.57
N HIS A 270 6.80 2.72 -8.89
CA HIS A 270 5.76 3.13 -9.84
C HIS A 270 5.19 2.01 -10.70
N VAL A 271 5.84 0.86 -10.70
CA VAL A 271 5.53 -0.30 -11.54
C VAL A 271 5.91 -1.58 -10.79
N VAL A 272 5.52 -2.72 -11.35
CA VAL A 272 6.15 -3.99 -11.00
C VAL A 272 7.36 -4.20 -11.90
N GLU A 273 8.51 -4.49 -11.29
CA GLU A 273 9.77 -4.74 -12.00
C GLU A 273 9.79 -6.16 -12.60
N ARG A 274 9.33 -7.16 -11.85
CA ARG A 274 9.32 -8.55 -12.32
C ARG A 274 8.10 -9.32 -11.87
N PHE A 275 7.46 -10.00 -12.82
CA PHE A 275 6.32 -10.87 -12.62
C PHE A 275 6.72 -12.34 -12.56
N ARG A 276 5.84 -13.16 -11.97
CA ARG A 276 5.89 -14.62 -12.19
C ARG A 276 5.50 -14.92 -13.64
N ARG A 277 5.92 -16.08 -14.14
CA ARG A 277 5.65 -16.51 -15.52
C ARG A 277 4.16 -16.40 -15.84
N GLY A 278 3.85 -15.79 -16.99
CA GLY A 278 2.48 -15.63 -17.47
C GLY A 278 1.75 -14.39 -16.96
N PHE A 279 2.43 -13.47 -16.26
CA PHE A 279 1.82 -12.23 -15.78
C PHE A 279 2.53 -10.96 -16.27
N LYS A 280 1.77 -9.86 -16.36
CA LYS A 280 2.24 -8.52 -16.73
C LYS A 280 1.51 -7.41 -15.96
N SER A 281 1.97 -6.17 -16.13
CA SER A 281 1.25 -4.98 -15.70
C SER A 281 0.15 -4.65 -16.69
N CYS A 282 -1.00 -4.23 -16.16
CA CYS A 282 -2.12 -3.69 -16.91
C CYS A 282 -2.47 -2.31 -16.33
N ASN A 283 -3.25 -1.52 -17.08
CA ASN A 283 -3.65 -0.18 -16.65
C ASN A 283 -5.11 -0.21 -16.18
N ILE A 284 -5.40 0.51 -15.09
CA ILE A 284 -6.77 0.92 -14.79
C ILE A 284 -7.13 2.07 -15.72
N HIS A 285 -8.27 1.96 -16.40
CA HIS A 285 -8.77 3.07 -17.20
C HIS A 285 -9.13 4.25 -16.28
N THR A 286 -8.88 5.49 -16.70
CA THR A 286 -9.07 6.67 -15.83
C THR A 286 -10.53 6.89 -15.40
N ALA A 287 -11.48 6.36 -16.16
CA ALA A 287 -12.90 6.34 -15.78
C ALA A 287 -13.21 5.31 -14.68
N ASP A 288 -12.35 4.30 -14.51
CA ASP A 288 -12.51 3.23 -13.52
C ASP A 288 -11.81 3.54 -12.19
N GLY A 289 -10.67 4.22 -12.24
CA GLY A 289 -9.94 4.61 -11.04
C GLY A 289 -8.75 5.53 -11.32
N LEU A 290 -8.39 6.33 -10.31
CA LEU A 290 -7.25 7.24 -10.35
C LEU A 290 -6.45 7.15 -9.05
N LEU A 291 -5.18 7.50 -9.13
CA LEU A 291 -4.34 7.78 -7.96
C LEU A 291 -4.35 9.30 -7.74
N HIS A 292 -5.01 9.75 -6.69
CA HIS A 292 -4.99 11.14 -6.26
C HIS A 292 -3.73 11.40 -5.45
N HIS A 293 -2.96 12.44 -5.79
CA HIS A 293 -1.73 12.77 -5.09
C HIS A 293 -1.76 14.23 -4.64
N TYR A 294 -1.81 14.44 -3.33
CA TYR A 294 -1.94 15.74 -2.67
C TYR A 294 -0.57 16.29 -2.31
N ARG A 295 0.01 17.12 -3.19
CA ARG A 295 1.34 17.69 -2.95
C ARG A 295 1.49 19.08 -3.55
N ASN A 296 2.41 19.84 -2.99
CA ASN A 296 2.81 21.12 -3.57
C ASN A 296 3.39 20.90 -4.98
N ALA A 297 2.94 21.68 -5.96
CA ALA A 297 3.53 21.65 -7.29
C ALA A 297 5.01 22.06 -7.27
N SER A 298 5.78 21.37 -8.10
CA SER A 298 7.13 21.77 -8.46
C SER A 298 7.11 23.00 -9.37
N LYS A 299 8.28 23.66 -9.53
CA LYS A 299 8.43 24.83 -10.40
C LYS A 299 7.98 24.57 -11.85
N GLN A 300 8.10 23.32 -12.32
CA GLN A 300 7.72 22.90 -13.68
C GLN A 300 6.21 22.72 -13.87
N GLU A 301 5.43 22.78 -12.78
CA GLU A 301 3.98 22.53 -12.77
C GLU A 301 3.18 23.82 -12.55
N VAL A 302 3.86 24.96 -12.39
CA VAL A 302 3.23 26.28 -12.29
C VAL A 302 2.60 26.64 -13.65
N GLY A 303 1.33 27.03 -13.64
CA GLY A 303 0.60 27.42 -14.86
C GLY A 303 -0.02 26.25 -15.65
N VAL A 304 0.06 25.02 -15.15
CA VAL A 304 -0.67 23.88 -15.74
C VAL A 304 -2.17 24.10 -15.60
N ARG A 305 -2.94 23.74 -16.64
CA ARG A 305 -4.41 23.81 -16.63
C ARG A 305 -5.00 23.03 -15.47
N GLN A 306 -6.08 23.57 -14.90
CA GLN A 306 -6.73 23.04 -13.71
C GLN A 306 -8.16 22.64 -14.03
N THR A 307 -8.65 21.61 -13.34
CA THR A 307 -10.02 21.13 -13.45
C THR A 307 -10.53 20.72 -12.07
N GLU A 308 -11.83 20.85 -11.85
CA GLU A 308 -12.45 20.39 -10.61
C GLU A 308 -12.68 18.88 -10.65
N ASP A 309 -12.31 18.22 -9.57
CA ASP A 309 -12.50 16.79 -9.36
C ASP A 309 -12.96 16.53 -7.92
N PRO A 310 -14.23 16.86 -7.59
CA PRO A 310 -14.77 16.74 -6.24
C PRO A 310 -15.18 15.28 -5.90
N TYR A 311 -14.59 14.27 -6.55
CA TYR A 311 -15.05 12.88 -6.44
C TYR A 311 -15.12 12.39 -4.99
N LEU A 312 -14.13 12.72 -4.17
CA LEU A 312 -14.08 12.35 -2.74
C LEU A 312 -15.19 13.00 -1.90
N TRP A 313 -15.84 14.07 -2.37
CA TRP A 313 -16.94 14.69 -1.64
C TRP A 313 -18.16 13.78 -1.48
N ARG A 314 -18.30 12.76 -2.33
CA ARG A 314 -19.31 11.71 -2.19
C ARG A 314 -19.19 10.94 -0.87
N TYR A 315 -17.99 10.94 -0.30
CA TYR A 315 -17.64 10.18 0.91
C TYR A 315 -17.30 11.10 2.09
N THR A 316 -17.60 12.40 2.00
CA THR A 316 -17.20 13.40 3.01
C THR A 316 -17.56 12.99 4.42
N ASP A 317 -18.81 12.59 4.67
CA ASP A 317 -19.25 12.31 6.04
C ASP A 317 -18.60 11.04 6.60
N ALA A 318 -18.40 10.01 5.76
CA ALA A 318 -17.68 8.80 6.15
C ALA A 318 -16.22 9.11 6.47
N ILE A 319 -15.52 9.84 5.60
CA ILE A 319 -14.12 10.24 5.80
C ILE A 319 -13.99 11.08 7.07
N VAL A 320 -14.83 12.10 7.25
CA VAL A 320 -14.84 12.95 8.45
C VAL A 320 -15.06 12.13 9.73
N ASN A 321 -16.01 11.19 9.70
CA ASN A 321 -16.31 10.35 10.85
C ASN A 321 -15.11 9.47 11.24
N GLU A 322 -14.52 8.78 10.26
CA GLU A 322 -13.35 7.92 10.49
C GLU A 322 -12.13 8.72 10.94
N THR A 323 -11.83 9.86 10.29
CA THR A 323 -10.72 10.74 10.70
C THR A 323 -10.91 11.25 12.13
N ARG A 324 -12.14 11.65 12.50
CA ARG A 324 -12.44 12.10 13.86
C ARG A 324 -12.22 11.01 14.90
N GLN A 325 -12.66 9.78 14.63
CA GLN A 325 -12.45 8.66 15.54
C GLN A 325 -10.96 8.39 15.78
N LEU A 326 -10.13 8.44 14.73
CA LEU A 326 -8.68 8.26 14.85
C LEU A 326 -8.01 9.40 15.64
N LEU A 327 -8.38 10.65 15.36
CA LEU A 327 -7.78 11.80 16.04
C LEU A 327 -8.20 11.90 17.53
N ASN A 328 -9.44 11.56 17.86
CA ASN A 328 -9.89 11.57 19.26
C ASN A 328 -9.11 10.57 20.12
N ARG A 329 -8.76 9.39 19.56
CA ARG A 329 -7.99 8.37 20.27
C ARG A 329 -6.58 8.84 20.66
N ILE A 330 -5.99 9.78 19.93
CA ILE A 330 -4.71 10.39 20.32
C ILE A 330 -4.89 11.30 21.55
N GLN A 331 -6.02 11.99 21.65
CA GLN A 331 -6.29 12.96 22.72
C GLN A 331 -6.63 12.28 24.04
N ASP A 332 -7.38 11.18 24.01
CA ASP A 332 -7.75 10.39 25.19
C ASP A 332 -6.54 9.72 25.86
N GLU A 333 -5.47 9.58 25.09
CA GLU A 333 -4.23 8.90 25.41
C GLU A 333 -3.14 9.81 26.01
N GLY A 334 -3.45 11.11 26.15
CA GLY A 334 -2.58 12.16 26.71
C GLY A 334 -3.03 12.71 28.07
N LEU A 335 -3.92 12.01 28.77
CA LEU A 335 -4.41 12.34 30.12
C LEU A 335 -3.87 11.38 31.18
#